data_AF-A0A8T2QLQ7-F1
#
_entry.id   AF-A0A8T2QLQ7-F1
#
_cell.length_a   1.000
_cell.length_b   1.000
_cell.length_c   1.000
_cell.angle_alpha   90.00
_cell.angle_beta   90.00
_cell.angle_gamma   90.00
#
_symmetry.space_group_name_H-M   'P 1'
#
loop_
_entity.id
_entity.type
_entity.pdbx_description
1 polymer ?
#
loop_
_entity_poly.entity_id
_entity_poly.type
_entity_poly.pdbx_seq_one_letter_code
_entity_poly.pdbx_strand_id
1 'polypeptide(L)'
;MFAKAAKEAVRAGFDGIELHGGNGYLLQEFLAKKTNCRTDEYGGNVENRARFVLEVVDACVEAIGADRVGIKLQQGVTFSDLIEPEDDSLEQLAYLGPELEKRNLAYVCLSSLNGDPYYKFARLEKPNFNVDVFQYFRKYYKGILMINGALSPEKANQYVEEGTADLVAFGVLFLANANLPELLATGQELNQGGWNTQVWYSKNPENDEKGYIDWPLVKAA
;
A
#
# COMPACT_ATOMS: atom_id res chain seq x y z
N MET A 1 -1.54 -14.82 15.80
CA MET A 1 -1.19 -15.35 14.46
C MET A 1 -0.19 -14.44 13.74
N PHE A 2 -0.50 -13.14 13.56
CA PHE A 2 0.38 -12.15 12.91
C PHE A 2 1.80 -12.09 13.49
N ALA A 3 1.94 -11.90 14.81
CA ALA A 3 3.25 -11.89 15.47
C ALA A 3 4.09 -13.16 15.24
N LYS A 4 3.44 -14.33 15.17
CA LYS A 4 4.13 -15.58 14.82
C LYS A 4 4.63 -15.53 13.37
N ALA A 5 3.78 -15.14 12.43
CA ALA A 5 4.18 -14.99 11.02
C ALA A 5 5.32 -13.98 10.85
N ALA A 6 5.32 -12.87 11.60
CA ALA A 6 6.40 -11.89 11.59
C ALA A 6 7.74 -12.51 12.04
N LYS A 7 7.75 -13.28 13.15
CA LYS A 7 8.94 -14.02 13.60
C LYS A 7 9.44 -15.02 12.56
N GLU A 8 8.51 -15.71 11.92
CA GLU A 8 8.82 -16.68 10.86
C GLU A 8 9.42 -16.01 9.63
N ALA A 9 8.92 -14.85 9.21
CA ALA A 9 9.48 -14.08 8.11
C ALA A 9 10.92 -13.65 8.41
N VAL A 10 11.19 -13.08 9.59
CA VAL A 10 12.55 -12.73 10.00
C VAL A 10 13.45 -13.97 10.09
N ARG A 11 12.93 -15.10 10.59
CA ARG A 11 13.67 -16.37 10.62
C ARG A 11 14.01 -16.90 9.22
N ALA A 12 13.15 -16.63 8.24
CA ALA A 12 13.38 -16.98 6.84
C ALA A 12 14.37 -16.03 6.13
N GLY A 13 14.83 -14.96 6.80
CA GLY A 13 15.83 -14.04 6.27
C GLY A 13 15.28 -12.73 5.70
N PHE A 14 13.98 -12.44 5.88
CA PHE A 14 13.44 -11.13 5.53
C PHE A 14 13.93 -10.05 6.49
N ASP A 15 14.23 -8.85 5.97
CA ASP A 15 14.64 -7.69 6.77
C ASP A 15 13.50 -7.16 7.66
N GLY A 16 12.25 -7.37 7.24
CA GLY A 16 11.06 -6.95 7.96
C GLY A 16 9.78 -7.47 7.30
N ILE A 17 8.64 -6.93 7.74
CA ILE A 17 7.31 -7.27 7.22
C ILE A 17 6.50 -6.02 6.91
N GLU A 18 5.59 -6.13 5.94
CA GLU A 18 4.52 -5.17 5.69
C GLU A 18 3.18 -5.78 6.07
N LEU A 19 2.49 -5.20 7.06
CA LEU A 19 1.12 -5.57 7.38
C LEU A 19 0.17 -5.08 6.28
N HIS A 20 -0.64 -5.98 5.74
CA HIS A 20 -1.59 -5.61 4.69
C HIS A 20 -2.91 -5.07 5.27
N GLY A 21 -2.99 -3.75 5.44
CA GLY A 21 -4.16 -2.98 5.90
C GLY A 21 -4.98 -2.32 4.78
N GLY A 22 -5.02 -2.94 3.59
CA GLY A 22 -5.62 -2.36 2.38
C GLY A 22 -6.33 -3.39 1.50
N ASN A 23 -6.79 -2.97 0.32
CA ASN A 23 -7.46 -3.79 -0.71
C ASN A 23 -8.72 -4.57 -0.26
N GLY A 24 -9.35 -4.15 0.84
CA GLY A 24 -10.54 -4.80 1.40
C GLY A 24 -10.25 -6.13 2.11
N TYR A 25 -9.00 -6.44 2.44
CA TYR A 25 -8.68 -7.61 3.26
C TYR A 25 -8.95 -7.38 4.75
N LEU A 26 -8.80 -8.43 5.56
CA LEU A 26 -9.18 -8.49 6.99
C LEU A 26 -8.91 -7.21 7.80
N LEU A 27 -7.70 -6.66 7.74
CA LEU A 27 -7.39 -5.46 8.51
C LEU A 27 -8.21 -4.24 8.05
N GLN A 28 -8.42 -4.08 6.73
CA GLN A 28 -9.29 -3.03 6.21
C GLN A 28 -10.78 -3.31 6.51
N GLU A 29 -11.21 -4.57 6.54
CA GLU A 29 -12.59 -4.92 6.91
C GLU A 29 -12.96 -4.43 8.32
N PHE A 30 -12.00 -4.43 9.26
CA PHE A 30 -12.18 -3.84 10.59
C PHE A 30 -12.21 -2.31 10.56
N LEU A 31 -11.39 -1.67 9.72
CA LEU A 31 -11.31 -0.21 9.63
C LEU A 31 -12.56 0.40 9.00
N ALA A 32 -13.12 -0.25 7.99
CA ALA A 32 -14.20 0.30 7.18
C ALA A 32 -15.57 0.18 7.87
N LYS A 33 -16.33 1.28 7.93
CA LYS A 33 -17.72 1.26 8.46
C LYS A 33 -18.65 0.35 7.66
N LYS A 34 -18.43 0.20 6.34
CA LYS A 34 -19.26 -0.64 5.45
C LYS A 34 -19.24 -2.12 5.86
N THR A 35 -18.10 -2.63 6.31
CA THR A 35 -17.88 -4.04 6.64
C THR A 35 -17.92 -4.29 8.15
N ASN A 36 -17.48 -3.32 8.96
CA ASN A 36 -17.47 -3.46 10.41
C ASN A 36 -18.78 -2.94 11.05
N CYS A 37 -19.79 -3.83 11.07
CA CYS A 37 -21.07 -3.59 11.73
C CYS A 37 -21.10 -4.09 13.19
N ARG A 38 -19.94 -4.27 13.83
CA ARG A 38 -19.85 -4.80 15.20
C ARG A 38 -20.33 -3.76 16.21
N THR A 39 -20.86 -4.24 17.33
CA THR A 39 -21.33 -3.43 18.46
C THR A 39 -20.49 -3.60 19.72
N ASP A 40 -19.38 -4.35 19.63
CA ASP A 40 -18.42 -4.52 20.72
C ASP A 40 -17.25 -3.53 20.61
N GLU A 41 -16.22 -3.74 21.43
CA GLU A 41 -15.05 -2.86 21.52
C GLU A 41 -14.18 -2.80 20.25
N TYR A 42 -14.50 -3.61 19.22
CA TYR A 42 -13.83 -3.60 17.92
C TYR A 42 -14.67 -2.98 16.79
N GLY A 43 -15.84 -2.39 17.10
CA GLY A 43 -16.70 -1.73 16.12
C GLY A 43 -17.37 -0.46 16.61
N GLY A 44 -18.19 0.13 15.74
CA GLY A 44 -18.82 1.42 15.99
C GLY A 44 -17.91 2.59 15.63
N ASN A 45 -17.31 3.23 16.63
CA ASN A 45 -16.52 4.45 16.43
C ASN A 45 -15.13 4.18 15.80
N VAL A 46 -14.44 5.24 15.35
CA VAL A 46 -13.14 5.14 14.66
C VAL A 46 -12.06 4.45 15.51
N GLU A 47 -12.06 4.69 16.82
CA GLU A 47 -11.09 4.13 17.76
C GLU A 47 -11.24 2.60 17.87
N ASN A 48 -12.48 2.13 18.04
CA ASN A 48 -12.80 0.70 18.14
C ASN A 48 -12.53 -0.03 16.82
N ARG A 49 -12.89 0.57 15.68
CA ARG A 49 -12.60 -0.01 14.36
C ARG A 49 -11.09 -0.12 14.10
N ALA A 50 -10.30 0.84 14.59
CA ALA A 50 -8.84 0.80 14.51
C ALA A 50 -8.19 -0.17 15.50
N ARG A 51 -8.87 -0.51 16.61
CA ARG A 51 -8.31 -1.27 17.73
C ARG A 51 -7.61 -2.56 17.28
N PHE A 52 -8.30 -3.40 16.51
CA PHE A 52 -7.73 -4.67 16.05
C PHE A 52 -6.46 -4.47 15.21
N VAL A 53 -6.46 -3.47 14.31
CA VAL A 53 -5.30 -3.17 13.47
C VAL A 53 -4.12 -2.71 14.32
N LEU A 54 -4.36 -1.81 15.28
CA LEU A 54 -3.32 -1.30 16.17
C LEU A 54 -2.76 -2.39 17.09
N GLU A 55 -3.59 -3.29 17.61
CA GLU A 55 -3.14 -4.45 18.39
C GLU A 55 -2.31 -5.42 17.55
N VAL A 56 -2.66 -5.63 16.27
CA VAL A 56 -1.86 -6.43 15.35
C VAL A 56 -0.49 -5.79 15.09
N VAL A 57 -0.46 -4.46 14.90
CA VAL A 57 0.78 -3.70 14.77
C VAL A 57 1.64 -3.88 16.02
N ASP A 58 1.06 -3.63 17.20
CA ASP A 58 1.77 -3.70 18.49
C ASP A 58 2.35 -5.10 18.73
N ALA A 59 1.58 -6.16 18.46
CA ALA A 59 2.05 -7.53 18.60
C ALA A 59 3.19 -7.88 17.63
N CYS A 60 3.21 -7.32 16.42
CA CYS A 60 4.32 -7.49 15.48
C CYS A 60 5.55 -6.67 15.89
N VAL A 61 5.35 -5.44 16.36
CA VAL A 61 6.42 -4.57 16.89
C VAL A 61 7.11 -5.25 18.07
N GLU A 62 6.35 -5.78 19.03
CA GLU A 62 6.90 -6.55 20.16
C GLU A 62 7.67 -7.79 19.69
N ALA A 63 7.21 -8.43 18.61
CA ALA A 63 7.77 -9.68 18.12
C ALA A 63 9.10 -9.52 17.38
N ILE A 64 9.27 -8.45 16.59
CA ILE A 64 10.42 -8.29 15.67
C ILE A 64 11.09 -6.91 15.67
N GLY A 65 10.59 -5.95 16.45
CA GLY A 65 11.09 -4.57 16.47
C GLY A 65 10.33 -3.63 15.52
N ALA A 66 10.14 -2.38 15.93
CA ALA A 66 9.36 -1.38 15.17
C ALA A 66 10.02 -1.00 13.83
N ASP A 67 11.34 -0.95 13.81
CA ASP A 67 12.19 -0.70 12.64
C ASP A 67 12.09 -1.77 11.55
N ARG A 68 11.39 -2.89 11.83
CA ARG A 68 11.14 -3.99 10.89
C ARG A 68 9.66 -4.18 10.53
N VAL A 69 8.79 -3.29 11.00
CA VAL A 69 7.34 -3.36 10.74
C VAL A 69 6.91 -2.16 9.94
N GLY A 70 6.40 -2.41 8.74
CA GLY A 70 5.61 -1.46 7.96
C GLY A 70 4.13 -1.84 7.95
N ILE A 71 3.27 -0.90 7.58
CA ILE A 71 1.85 -1.18 7.29
C ILE A 71 1.41 -0.48 6.01
N LYS A 72 0.70 -1.20 5.14
CA LYS A 72 0.07 -0.65 3.96
C LYS A 72 -1.39 -0.31 4.21
N LEU A 73 -1.81 0.89 3.82
CA LEU A 73 -3.14 1.44 4.00
C LEU A 73 -3.75 1.88 2.65
N GLN A 74 -5.07 1.75 2.52
CA GLN A 74 -5.79 2.09 1.29
C GLN A 74 -7.27 2.44 1.54
N GLN A 75 -7.54 3.38 2.46
CA GLN A 75 -8.88 3.84 2.83
C GLN A 75 -9.55 4.58 1.67
N GLY A 76 -10.69 4.08 1.19
CA GLY A 76 -11.39 4.62 0.02
C GLY A 76 -11.11 3.89 -1.29
N VAL A 77 -10.49 2.70 -1.21
CA VAL A 77 -10.42 1.78 -2.35
C VAL A 77 -11.82 1.36 -2.79
N THR A 78 -12.01 1.20 -4.10
CA THR A 78 -13.22 0.67 -4.75
C THR A 78 -13.01 -0.77 -5.26
N PHE A 79 -12.40 -1.59 -4.41
CA PHE A 79 -12.01 -2.98 -4.72
C PHE A 79 -12.68 -3.91 -3.69
N SER A 80 -12.85 -5.19 -4.04
CA SER A 80 -13.46 -6.20 -3.14
C SER A 80 -14.88 -5.85 -2.66
N ASP A 81 -15.69 -5.15 -3.47
CA ASP A 81 -17.01 -4.62 -3.09
C ASP A 81 -16.96 -3.72 -1.83
N LEU A 82 -15.80 -3.16 -1.53
CA LEU A 82 -15.65 -2.10 -0.55
C LEU A 82 -15.74 -0.76 -1.28
N ILE A 83 -16.72 0.06 -0.92
CA ILE A 83 -16.83 1.46 -1.36
C ILE A 83 -17.06 2.24 -0.09
N GLU A 84 -16.03 2.92 0.39
CA GLU A 84 -16.08 3.72 1.60
C GLU A 84 -16.51 5.15 1.27
N PRO A 85 -17.41 5.77 2.06
CA PRO A 85 -17.61 7.21 1.99
C PRO A 85 -16.29 7.97 2.20
N GLU A 86 -16.12 9.10 1.50
CA GLU A 86 -14.92 9.93 1.62
C GLU A 86 -14.69 10.36 3.07
N ASP A 87 -15.73 10.90 3.72
CA ASP A 87 -15.64 11.40 5.11
C ASP A 87 -15.22 10.30 6.11
N ASP A 88 -15.71 9.07 5.93
CA ASP A 88 -15.35 7.93 6.78
C ASP A 88 -13.87 7.55 6.61
N SER A 89 -13.40 7.57 5.37
CA SER A 89 -12.02 7.25 5.01
C SER A 89 -11.06 8.32 5.54
N LEU A 90 -11.45 9.60 5.43
CA LEU A 90 -10.69 10.73 5.96
C LEU A 90 -10.64 10.72 7.49
N GLU A 91 -11.77 10.46 8.17
CA GLU A 91 -11.82 10.26 9.63
C GLU A 91 -10.85 9.15 10.07
N GLN A 92 -10.87 8.02 9.37
CA GLN A 92 -10.01 6.88 9.68
C GLN A 92 -8.52 7.20 9.47
N LEU A 93 -8.15 7.88 8.39
CA LEU A 93 -6.78 8.30 8.10
C LEU A 93 -6.26 9.33 9.12
N ALA A 94 -7.11 10.31 9.49
CA ALA A 94 -6.77 11.32 10.50
C ALA A 94 -6.55 10.71 11.89
N TYR A 95 -7.29 9.64 12.22
CA TYR A 95 -7.09 8.89 13.47
C TYR A 95 -5.85 7.98 13.42
N LEU A 96 -5.66 7.23 12.32
CA LEU A 96 -4.56 6.27 12.21
C LEU A 96 -3.19 6.95 12.15
N GLY A 97 -3.06 8.12 11.51
CA GLY A 97 -1.78 8.81 11.35
C GLY A 97 -1.03 9.00 12.68
N PRO A 98 -1.60 9.70 13.68
CA PRO A 98 -0.94 9.94 14.95
C PRO A 98 -0.77 8.66 15.78
N GLU A 99 -1.68 7.69 15.65
CA GLU A 99 -1.57 6.40 16.33
C GLU A 99 -0.40 5.55 15.81
N LEU A 100 -0.20 5.51 14.50
CA LEU A 100 0.92 4.81 13.88
C LEU A 100 2.25 5.53 14.11
N GLU A 101 2.23 6.87 14.19
CA GLU A 101 3.43 7.66 14.51
C GLU A 101 3.98 7.33 15.91
N LYS A 102 3.12 7.15 16.91
CA LYS A 102 3.52 6.75 18.28
C LYS A 102 4.30 5.42 18.33
N ARG A 103 4.13 4.57 17.32
CA ARG A 103 4.72 3.23 17.26
C ARG A 103 6.08 3.20 16.56
N ASN A 104 6.51 4.33 15.97
CA ASN A 104 7.81 4.48 15.30
C ASN A 104 8.11 3.35 14.31
N LEU A 105 7.12 3.03 13.48
CA LEU A 105 7.22 1.99 12.45
C LEU A 105 8.30 2.31 11.40
N ALA A 106 8.82 1.27 10.76
CA ALA A 106 9.75 1.39 9.65
C ALA A 106 9.21 2.31 8.54
N TYR A 107 7.92 2.16 8.21
CA TYR A 107 7.19 3.06 7.32
C TYR A 107 5.68 2.82 7.38
N VAL A 108 4.90 3.78 6.87
CA VAL A 108 3.52 3.56 6.41
C VAL A 108 3.51 3.66 4.89
N CYS A 109 2.88 2.70 4.21
CA CYS A 109 2.68 2.71 2.77
C CYS A 109 1.24 3.08 2.45
N LEU A 110 1.01 4.26 1.87
CA LEU A 110 -0.33 4.73 1.51
C LEU A 110 -0.55 4.62 0.00
N SER A 111 -1.63 3.99 -0.42
CA SER A 111 -1.98 3.83 -1.82
C SER A 111 -3.01 4.86 -2.29
N SER A 112 -2.96 5.28 -3.56
CA SER A 112 -3.88 6.23 -4.22
C SER A 112 -5.27 5.66 -4.51
N LEU A 113 -5.65 4.58 -3.81
CA LEU A 113 -7.02 4.05 -3.80
C LEU A 113 -7.48 3.48 -5.14
N ASN A 114 -6.56 3.00 -6.00
CA ASN A 114 -6.81 2.67 -7.41
C ASN A 114 -6.97 3.90 -8.32
N GLY A 115 -6.25 5.00 -8.08
CA GLY A 115 -6.27 6.21 -8.93
C GLY A 115 -6.01 5.96 -10.43
N ASP A 116 -6.28 6.98 -11.25
CA ASP A 116 -6.01 6.97 -12.71
C ASP A 116 -4.51 6.67 -12.98
N PRO A 117 -4.14 5.82 -13.95
CA PRO A 117 -4.99 5.04 -14.88
C PRO A 117 -5.47 3.68 -14.37
N TYR A 118 -5.15 3.30 -13.13
CA TYR A 118 -5.37 1.95 -12.65
C TYR A 118 -6.84 1.53 -12.61
N TYR A 119 -7.75 2.31 -12.00
CA TYR A 119 -9.17 1.89 -11.95
C TYR A 119 -9.77 1.73 -13.36
N LYS A 120 -9.41 2.58 -14.32
CA LYS A 120 -9.89 2.47 -15.71
C LYS A 120 -9.37 1.20 -16.37
N PHE A 121 -8.06 0.97 -16.22
CA PHE A 121 -7.40 -0.21 -16.77
C PHE A 121 -7.98 -1.51 -16.19
N ALA A 122 -8.17 -1.55 -14.88
CA ALA A 122 -8.70 -2.70 -14.15
C ALA A 122 -10.23 -2.80 -14.19
N ARG A 123 -10.93 -1.85 -14.83
CA ARG A 123 -12.41 -1.76 -14.89
C ARG A 123 -13.06 -1.75 -13.50
N LEU A 124 -12.41 -1.08 -12.57
CA LEU A 124 -12.91 -0.83 -11.22
C LEU A 124 -13.71 0.47 -11.18
N GLU A 125 -14.49 0.65 -10.13
CA GLU A 125 -15.15 1.94 -9.91
C GLU A 125 -14.12 3.02 -9.62
N LYS A 126 -14.45 4.26 -10.00
CA LYS A 126 -13.58 5.41 -9.73
C LYS A 126 -13.48 5.59 -8.21
N PRO A 127 -12.27 5.84 -7.65
CA PRO A 127 -12.13 6.18 -6.24
C PRO A 127 -13.03 7.37 -5.85
N ASN A 128 -13.74 7.24 -4.75
CA ASN A 128 -14.65 8.26 -4.23
C ASN A 128 -13.91 9.26 -3.33
N PHE A 129 -12.84 9.86 -3.87
CA PHE A 129 -11.99 10.83 -3.19
C PHE A 129 -11.83 12.07 -4.08
N ASN A 130 -12.11 13.23 -3.52
CA ASN A 130 -11.97 14.54 -4.16
C ASN A 130 -10.75 15.31 -3.62
N VAL A 131 -10.12 14.81 -2.56
CA VAL A 131 -8.87 15.36 -2.00
C VAL A 131 -7.65 14.56 -2.42
N ASP A 132 -6.49 15.20 -2.39
CA ASP A 132 -5.20 14.51 -2.44
C ASP A 132 -4.99 13.75 -1.12
N VAL A 133 -5.18 12.43 -1.18
CA VAL A 133 -5.10 11.54 -0.01
C VAL A 133 -3.71 11.52 0.62
N PHE A 134 -2.65 11.69 -0.18
CA PHE A 134 -1.28 11.68 0.32
C PHE A 134 -0.99 12.96 1.10
N GLN A 135 -1.31 14.12 0.52
CA GLN A 135 -1.16 15.40 1.22
C GLN A 135 -2.08 15.47 2.44
N TYR A 136 -3.29 14.89 2.38
CA TYR A 136 -4.18 14.79 3.52
C TYR A 136 -3.54 13.99 4.67
N PHE A 137 -3.08 12.76 4.39
CA PHE A 137 -2.51 11.88 5.42
C PHE A 137 -1.19 12.43 5.99
N ARG A 138 -0.35 13.06 5.16
CA ARG A 138 0.91 13.67 5.61
C ARG A 138 0.71 14.79 6.65
N LYS A 139 -0.49 15.40 6.73
CA LYS A 139 -0.82 16.35 7.82
C LYS A 139 -0.75 15.68 9.19
N TYR A 140 -1.12 14.40 9.29
CA TYR A 140 -1.29 13.66 10.53
C TYR A 140 -0.18 12.64 10.83
N TYR A 141 0.57 12.18 9.82
CA TYR A 141 1.65 11.20 9.99
C TYR A 141 3.00 11.79 9.60
N LYS A 142 3.94 11.87 10.56
CA LYS A 142 5.29 12.43 10.36
C LYS A 142 6.41 11.40 10.26
N GLY A 143 6.11 10.10 10.37
CA GLY A 143 7.07 9.03 10.12
C GLY A 143 7.42 8.88 8.64
N ILE A 144 8.16 7.81 8.29
CA ILE A 144 8.53 7.52 6.90
C ILE A 144 7.27 7.12 6.12
N LEU A 145 6.86 7.97 5.17
CA LEU A 145 5.69 7.75 4.33
C LEU A 145 6.12 7.28 2.93
N MET A 146 5.76 6.05 2.59
CA MET A 146 5.82 5.52 1.25
C MET A 146 4.47 5.74 0.55
N ILE A 147 4.47 6.21 -0.70
CA ILE A 147 3.24 6.33 -1.50
C ILE A 147 3.23 5.36 -2.67
N ASN A 148 2.03 4.90 -3.06
CA ASN A 148 1.83 3.91 -4.11
C ASN A 148 0.57 4.21 -4.93
N GLY A 149 0.48 3.72 -6.16
CA GLY A 149 -0.78 3.68 -6.92
C GLY A 149 -0.72 4.42 -8.26
N ALA A 150 -0.11 3.74 -9.24
CA ALA A 150 -0.04 4.14 -10.65
C ALA A 150 0.47 5.57 -10.92
N LEU A 151 1.33 6.08 -10.03
CA LEU A 151 2.02 7.35 -10.22
C LEU A 151 2.97 7.25 -11.41
N SER A 152 3.03 8.32 -12.22
CA SER A 152 4.13 8.50 -13.15
C SER A 152 5.42 8.87 -12.39
N PRO A 153 6.61 8.63 -12.95
CA PRO A 153 7.87 9.06 -12.33
C PRO A 153 7.91 10.56 -12.01
N GLU A 154 7.34 11.40 -12.89
CA GLU A 154 7.29 12.84 -12.71
C GLU A 154 6.43 13.22 -11.51
N LYS A 155 5.24 12.61 -11.40
CA LYS A 155 4.33 12.88 -10.27
C LYS A 155 4.89 12.33 -8.96
N ALA A 156 5.59 11.20 -9.01
CA ALA A 156 6.31 10.62 -7.88
C ALA A 156 7.40 11.57 -7.36
N ASN A 157 8.24 12.10 -8.25
CA ASN A 157 9.27 13.08 -7.90
C ASN A 157 8.66 14.35 -7.29
N GLN A 158 7.56 14.86 -7.86
CA GLN A 158 6.86 16.02 -7.31
C GLN A 158 6.45 15.81 -5.84
N TYR A 159 5.86 14.67 -5.49
CA TYR A 159 5.46 14.41 -4.10
C TYR A 159 6.65 14.33 -3.13
N VAL A 160 7.80 13.82 -3.59
CA VAL A 160 9.01 13.76 -2.78
C VAL A 160 9.60 15.17 -2.59
N GLU A 161 9.73 15.95 -3.67
CA GLU A 161 10.24 17.33 -3.63
C GLU A 161 9.39 18.25 -2.76
N GLU A 162 8.07 18.06 -2.76
CA GLU A 162 7.13 18.80 -1.92
C GLU A 162 7.11 18.34 -0.45
N GLY A 163 7.85 17.27 -0.10
CA GLY A 163 7.87 16.68 1.24
C GLY A 163 6.58 15.94 1.63
N THR A 164 5.75 15.61 0.63
CA THR A 164 4.52 14.84 0.84
C THR A 164 4.85 13.38 1.16
N ALA A 165 5.87 12.80 0.53
CA ALA A 165 6.30 11.43 0.73
C ALA A 165 7.82 11.32 0.85
N ASP A 166 8.29 10.30 1.56
CA ASP A 166 9.71 9.99 1.73
C ASP A 166 10.16 8.90 0.74
N LEU A 167 9.23 8.01 0.33
CA LEU A 167 9.46 6.90 -0.60
C LEU A 167 8.31 6.76 -1.59
N VAL A 168 8.57 6.15 -2.75
CA VAL A 168 7.53 5.82 -3.74
C VAL A 168 7.67 4.37 -4.19
N ALA A 169 6.56 3.62 -4.16
CA ALA A 169 6.49 2.26 -4.65
C ALA A 169 5.80 2.19 -6.01
N PHE A 170 6.48 1.56 -6.97
CA PHE A 170 5.94 1.26 -8.31
C PHE A 170 5.64 -0.24 -8.42
N GLY A 171 4.40 -0.58 -8.78
CA GLY A 171 3.99 -1.98 -8.99
C GLY A 171 4.10 -2.39 -10.46
N VAL A 172 3.12 -1.96 -11.27
CA VAL A 172 3.00 -2.37 -12.69
C VAL A 172 4.24 -2.05 -13.51
N LEU A 173 4.90 -0.91 -13.28
CA LEU A 173 6.15 -0.58 -13.98
C LEU A 173 7.28 -1.56 -13.64
N PHE A 174 7.39 -1.98 -12.38
CA PHE A 174 8.45 -2.91 -11.97
C PHE A 174 8.29 -4.30 -12.57
N LEU A 175 7.05 -4.72 -12.91
CA LEU A 175 6.81 -6.02 -13.55
C LEU A 175 7.64 -6.19 -14.83
N ALA A 176 7.65 -5.17 -15.70
CA ALA A 176 8.31 -5.25 -17.01
C ALA A 176 9.69 -4.58 -17.06
N ASN A 177 10.15 -4.00 -15.94
CA ASN A 177 11.39 -3.23 -15.85
C ASN A 177 12.15 -3.66 -14.58
N ALA A 178 12.88 -4.78 -14.65
CA ALA A 178 13.59 -5.30 -13.48
C ALA A 178 14.68 -4.33 -12.94
N ASN A 179 15.27 -3.50 -13.81
CA ASN A 179 16.18 -2.41 -13.45
C ASN A 179 15.51 -1.03 -13.42
N LEU A 180 14.21 -0.95 -13.07
CA LEU A 180 13.45 0.31 -13.03
C LEU A 180 14.19 1.48 -12.37
N PRO A 181 14.86 1.34 -11.21
CA PRO A 181 15.56 2.47 -10.59
C PRO A 181 16.63 3.10 -11.48
N GLU A 182 17.40 2.28 -12.21
CA GLU A 182 18.42 2.74 -13.15
C GLU A 182 17.78 3.47 -14.33
N LEU A 183 16.69 2.93 -14.88
CA LEU A 183 15.96 3.55 -15.98
C LEU A 183 15.37 4.91 -15.59
N LEU A 184 14.82 5.01 -14.37
CA LEU A 184 14.32 6.28 -13.83
C LEU A 184 15.45 7.30 -13.64
N ALA A 185 16.57 6.87 -13.06
CA ALA A 185 17.72 7.76 -12.81
C ALA A 185 18.35 8.30 -14.10
N THR A 186 18.27 7.55 -15.19
CA THR A 186 18.88 7.89 -16.49
C THR A 186 17.87 8.42 -17.51
N GLY A 187 16.59 8.53 -17.15
CA GLY A 187 15.53 9.03 -18.03
C GLY A 187 15.26 8.14 -19.25
N GLN A 188 15.48 6.84 -19.14
CA GLN A 188 15.27 5.87 -20.22
C GLN A 188 13.78 5.55 -20.42
N GLU A 189 13.44 5.12 -21.64
CA GLU A 189 12.08 4.68 -21.96
C GLU A 189 11.71 3.43 -21.15
N LEU A 190 10.54 3.45 -20.51
CA LEU A 190 10.05 2.36 -19.68
C LEU A 190 9.21 1.37 -20.50
N ASN A 191 9.49 0.08 -20.33
CA ASN A 191 8.68 -0.99 -20.91
C ASN A 191 7.27 -0.97 -20.31
N GLN A 192 6.25 -0.76 -21.15
CA GLN A 192 4.85 -0.70 -20.73
C GLN A 192 4.16 -2.08 -20.68
N GLY A 193 4.89 -3.18 -20.99
CA GLY A 193 4.34 -4.53 -21.05
C GLY A 193 3.67 -5.03 -19.77
N GLY A 194 4.02 -4.43 -18.62
CA GLY A 194 3.37 -4.71 -17.33
C GLY A 194 1.88 -4.31 -17.30
N TRP A 195 1.45 -3.37 -18.14
CA TRP A 195 0.03 -2.99 -18.32
C TRP A 195 -0.73 -4.03 -19.16
N ASN A 196 -0.60 -5.29 -18.77
CA ASN A 196 -1.29 -6.43 -19.35
C ASN A 196 -1.70 -7.39 -18.24
N THR A 197 -3.00 -7.44 -17.91
CA THR A 197 -3.50 -8.30 -16.82
C THR A 197 -3.26 -9.79 -17.05
N GLN A 198 -2.97 -10.21 -18.28
CA GLN A 198 -2.68 -11.62 -18.60
C GLN A 198 -1.35 -12.11 -18.01
N VAL A 199 -0.46 -11.19 -17.61
CA VAL A 199 0.86 -11.53 -17.02
C VAL A 199 0.91 -11.35 -15.50
N TRP A 200 -0.18 -10.90 -14.87
CA TRP A 200 -0.17 -10.60 -13.43
C TRP A 200 -0.29 -11.85 -12.54
N TYR A 201 -0.94 -12.89 -13.05
CA TYR A 201 -1.21 -14.11 -12.30
C TYR A 201 -0.82 -15.33 -13.11
N SER A 202 -0.03 -16.21 -12.50
CA SER A 202 0.33 -17.50 -13.08
C SER A 202 -0.93 -18.31 -13.38
N LYS A 203 -1.01 -18.84 -14.60
CA LYS A 203 -2.07 -19.79 -15.01
C LYS A 203 -1.58 -21.24 -14.99
N ASN A 204 -0.27 -21.43 -14.92
CA ASN A 204 0.40 -22.71 -14.84
C ASN A 204 1.74 -22.53 -14.10
N PRO A 205 1.82 -22.83 -12.80
CA PRO A 205 3.02 -22.62 -11.98
C PRO A 205 4.27 -23.37 -12.47
N GLU A 206 4.11 -24.38 -13.34
CA GLU A 206 5.24 -25.13 -13.89
C GLU A 206 5.86 -24.47 -15.13
N ASN A 207 5.22 -23.45 -15.72
CA ASN A 207 5.69 -22.73 -16.91
C ASN A 207 5.28 -21.24 -16.86
N ASP A 208 5.59 -20.56 -15.75
CA ASP A 208 5.22 -19.16 -15.52
C ASP A 208 6.37 -18.17 -15.70
N GLU A 209 7.46 -18.59 -16.35
CA GLU A 209 8.59 -17.70 -16.62
C GLU A 209 8.22 -16.52 -17.53
N LYS A 210 7.25 -16.72 -18.42
CA LYS A 210 6.80 -15.74 -19.41
C LYS A 210 5.98 -14.61 -18.79
N GLY A 211 6.48 -13.39 -18.92
CA GLY A 211 5.91 -12.21 -18.28
C GLY A 211 6.21 -12.12 -16.78
N TYR A 212 7.13 -12.94 -16.27
CA TYR A 212 7.58 -12.91 -14.87
C TYR A 212 9.08 -12.63 -14.76
N ILE A 213 9.91 -13.55 -15.26
CA ILE A 213 11.39 -13.44 -15.17
C ILE A 213 12.08 -13.27 -16.53
N ASP A 214 11.33 -13.31 -17.64
CA ASP A 214 11.87 -13.22 -19.00
C ASP A 214 11.80 -11.81 -19.62
N TRP A 215 11.44 -10.78 -18.84
CA TRP A 215 11.47 -9.40 -19.30
C TRP A 215 12.90 -8.97 -19.66
N PRO A 216 13.13 -8.39 -20.86
CA PRO A 216 14.45 -7.97 -21.24
C PRO A 216 14.93 -6.81 -20.36
N LEU A 217 16.17 -6.87 -19.89
CA LEU A 217 16.82 -5.73 -19.26
C LEU A 217 17.05 -4.65 -20.32
N VAL A 218 16.39 -3.51 -20.15
CA VAL A 218 16.68 -2.32 -20.94
C VAL A 218 18.03 -1.79 -20.47
N LYS A 219 19.03 -1.76 -21.35
CA LYS A 219 20.34 -1.21 -20.99
C LYS A 219 20.23 0.31 -20.93
N ALA A 220 20.58 0.90 -19.79
CA ALA A 220 20.86 2.33 -19.76
C ALA A 220 22.04 2.64 -20.68
N ALA A 221 21.89 3.69 -21.50
CA ALA A 221 22.94 4.19 -22.38
C ALA A 221 24.01 4.99 -21.61
#